data_AF-A0A7Z0TWR0-F1
#
_entry.id   AF-A0A7Z0TWR0-F1
#
_cell.length_a   1.000
_cell.length_b   1.000
_cell.length_c   1.000
_cell.angle_alpha   90.00
_cell.angle_beta   90.00
_cell.angle_gamma   90.00
#
_symmetry.space_group_name_H-M   'P 1'
#
loop_
_entity.id
_entity.type
_entity.pdbx_description
1 polymer ?
#
loop_
_entity_poly.entity_id
_entity_poly.type
_entity_poly.pdbx_seq_one_letter_code
_entity_poly.pdbx_strand_id
1 'polypeptide(L)'
;MSADLILATLGAGGEPAVKLANVIQKLVLEAAKLGELDIAVYVRSTGQLMSEDEADALPAEQLAAVRDHLVRVKRFPSRWLDRLDDAINRGLFWNYSDDQIVQFMLMGPR
;
A
#
# COMPACT_ATOMS: atom_id res chain seq x y z
N MET A 1 -5.60 9.28 5.09
CA MET A 1 -5.63 7.83 4.81
C MET A 1 -6.09 7.14 6.08
N SER A 2 -7.28 6.53 6.08
CA SER A 2 -7.70 5.63 7.15
C SER A 2 -7.66 4.22 6.57
N ALA A 3 -6.89 3.34 7.20
CA ALA A 3 -6.88 1.92 6.89
C ALA A 3 -7.72 1.14 7.93
N ASP A 4 -8.61 1.84 8.63
CA ASP A 4 -9.24 1.32 9.85
C ASP A 4 -10.17 0.15 9.52
N LEU A 5 -10.94 0.20 8.43
CA LEU A 5 -11.81 -0.93 8.05
C LEU A 5 -11.02 -2.09 7.49
N ILE A 6 -9.91 -1.82 6.79
CA ILE A 6 -8.97 -2.84 6.33
C ILE A 6 -8.42 -3.60 7.54
N LEU A 7 -7.88 -2.88 8.53
CA LEU A 7 -7.32 -3.47 9.74
C LEU A 7 -8.39 -4.15 10.60
N ALA A 8 -9.58 -3.57 10.74
CA ALA A 8 -10.69 -4.16 11.47
C ALA A 8 -11.16 -5.47 10.82
N THR A 9 -11.27 -5.50 9.49
CA THR A 9 -11.68 -6.69 8.73
C THR A 9 -10.63 -7.79 8.82
N LEU A 10 -9.34 -7.46 8.69
CA LEU A 10 -8.25 -8.41 8.90
C LEU A 10 -8.23 -8.95 10.34
N GLY A 11 -8.41 -8.06 11.32
CA GLY A 11 -8.39 -8.41 12.75
C GLY A 11 -9.58 -9.25 13.20
N ALA A 12 -10.74 -9.11 12.54
CA ALA A 12 -11.92 -9.95 12.79
C ALA A 12 -11.69 -11.43 12.42
N GLY A 13 -10.74 -11.71 11.51
CA GLY A 13 -10.43 -13.06 11.07
C GLY A 13 -11.53 -13.68 10.19
N GLY A 14 -11.47 -15.00 10.03
CA GLY A 14 -12.45 -15.77 9.26
C GLY A 14 -12.40 -15.51 7.75
N GLU A 15 -13.47 -15.92 7.05
CA GLU A 15 -13.60 -15.79 5.60
C GLU A 15 -13.40 -14.35 5.08
N PRO A 16 -13.93 -13.28 5.74
CA PRO A 16 -13.74 -11.92 5.25
C PRO A 16 -12.28 -11.47 5.29
N ALA A 17 -11.54 -11.83 6.35
CA ALA A 17 -10.12 -11.54 6.47
C ALA A 17 -9.29 -12.29 5.42
N VAL A 18 -9.60 -13.57 5.17
CA VAL A 18 -8.93 -14.37 4.13
C VAL A 18 -9.16 -13.77 2.75
N LYS A 19 -10.40 -13.39 2.46
CA LYS A 19 -10.75 -12.76 1.18
C LYS A 19 -10.04 -11.41 1.00
N LEU A 20 -10.03 -10.59 2.05
CA LEU A 20 -9.31 -9.32 2.05
C LEU A 20 -7.80 -9.50 1.83
N ALA A 21 -7.18 -10.47 2.51
CA ALA A 21 -5.77 -10.79 2.31
C ALA A 21 -5.47 -11.25 0.88
N ASN A 22 -6.33 -12.09 0.29
CA ASN A 22 -6.19 -12.53 -1.10
C ASN A 22 -6.28 -11.37 -2.10
N VAL A 23 -7.25 -10.46 -1.92
CA VAL A 23 -7.38 -9.27 -2.76
C VAL A 23 -6.17 -8.36 -2.62
N ILE A 24 -5.71 -8.09 -1.39
CA ILE A 24 -4.48 -7.28 -1.15
C ILE A 24 -3.28 -7.93 -1.85
N GLN A 25 -3.09 -9.24 -1.72
CA GLN A 25 -1.98 -9.94 -2.36
C GLN A 25 -2.04 -9.79 -3.89
N LYS A 26 -3.20 -10.01 -4.50
CA LYS A 26 -3.39 -9.83 -5.95
C LYS A 26 -3.11 -8.40 -6.37
N LEU A 27 -3.60 -7.42 -5.61
CA LEU A 27 -3.34 -6.00 -5.88
C LEU A 27 -1.84 -5.67 -5.80
N VAL A 28 -1.12 -6.14 -4.79
CA VAL A 28 0.34 -5.93 -4.69
C VAL A 28 1.05 -6.48 -5.94
N LEU A 29 0.66 -7.66 -6.40
CA LEU A 29 1.25 -8.28 -7.59
C LEU A 29 0.94 -7.50 -8.87
N GLU A 30 -0.30 -7.02 -9.05
CA GLU A 30 -0.67 -6.21 -10.21
C GLU A 30 0.02 -4.84 -10.19
N ALA A 31 0.07 -4.16 -9.04
CA ALA A 31 0.81 -2.91 -8.89
C ALA A 31 2.30 -3.09 -9.23
N ALA A 32 2.91 -4.22 -8.82
CA ALA A 32 4.29 -4.54 -9.16
C ALA A 32 4.51 -4.69 -10.67
N LYS A 33 3.59 -5.37 -11.37
CA LYS A 33 3.64 -5.55 -12.83
C LYS A 33 3.46 -4.24 -13.58
N LEU A 34 2.58 -3.36 -13.09
CA LEU A 34 2.31 -2.05 -13.69
C LEU A 34 3.37 -0.99 -13.36
N GLY A 35 4.29 -1.29 -12.43
CA GLY A 35 5.28 -0.31 -11.97
C GLY A 35 4.68 0.78 -11.07
N GLU A 36 3.50 0.53 -10.48
CA GLU A 36 2.74 1.50 -9.70
C GLU A 36 3.04 1.48 -8.19
N LEU A 37 3.94 0.60 -7.73
CA LEU A 37 4.33 0.55 -6.32
C LEU A 37 5.00 1.86 -5.90
N ASP A 38 4.57 2.42 -4.77
CA ASP A 38 5.18 3.61 -4.19
C ASP A 38 6.63 3.29 -3.77
N ILE A 39 7.53 4.25 -3.96
CA ILE A 39 8.90 4.17 -3.44
C ILE A 39 8.96 4.92 -2.12
N ALA A 40 9.45 4.24 -1.09
CA ALA A 40 9.83 4.89 0.14
C ALA A 40 11.31 4.65 0.43
N VAL A 41 11.93 5.62 1.07
CA VAL A 41 13.32 5.58 1.50
C VAL A 41 13.35 5.33 3.00
N TYR A 42 14.05 4.28 3.40
CA TYR A 42 14.24 3.87 4.78
C TYR A 42 15.67 4.14 5.21
N VAL A 43 15.82 4.88 6.31
CA VAL A 43 17.12 5.16 6.92
C VAL A 43 17.40 4.08 7.95
N ARG A 44 18.26 3.11 7.61
CA ARG A 44 18.50 1.91 8.44
C ARG A 44 19.02 2.23 9.84
N SER A 45 19.83 3.28 9.98
CA SER A 45 20.46 3.67 11.25
C SER A 45 19.47 4.25 12.26
N THR A 46 18.41 4.91 11.79
CA THR A 46 17.44 5.60 12.65
C THR A 46 16.06 4.96 12.64
N GLY A 47 15.79 4.06 11.69
CA GLY A 47 14.47 3.52 11.45
C GLY A 47 13.50 4.52 10.79
N GLN A 48 13.99 5.69 10.40
CA GLN A 48 13.16 6.73 9.80
C GLN A 48 12.71 6.31 8.40
N LEU A 49 11.46 6.62 8.10
CA LEU A 49 10.85 6.44 6.80
C LEU A 49 10.54 7.80 6.18
N MET A 50 10.83 7.95 4.89
CA MET A 50 10.53 9.14 4.10
C MET A 50 10.09 8.73 2.68
N SER A 51 9.39 9.62 2.00
CA SER A 51 9.13 9.55 0.56
C SER A 51 10.41 9.82 -0.24
N GLU A 52 10.38 9.53 -1.54
CA GLU A 52 11.52 9.86 -2.42
C GLU A 52 11.77 11.37 -2.49
N ASP A 53 10.71 12.18 -2.59
CA ASP A 53 10.81 13.64 -2.59
C ASP A 53 11.41 14.20 -1.29
N GLU A 54 11.02 13.65 -0.14
CA GLU A 54 11.59 14.04 1.16
C GLU A 54 13.07 13.65 1.28
N ALA A 55 13.46 12.49 0.75
CA ALA A 55 14.85 12.04 0.73
C ALA A 55 15.71 12.93 -0.17
N ASP A 56 15.19 13.31 -1.34
CA ASP A 56 15.87 14.17 -2.30
C ASP A 56 15.96 15.63 -1.82
N ALA A 57 15.03 16.06 -0.96
CA ALA A 57 15.05 17.38 -0.31
C ALA A 57 16.00 17.48 0.90
N LEU A 58 16.67 16.39 1.31
CA LEU A 58 17.58 16.41 2.46
C LEU A 58 18.77 17.36 2.21
N PRO A 59 19.15 18.18 3.22
CA PRO A 59 20.38 18.96 3.15
C PRO A 59 21.61 18.06 2.91
N ALA A 60 22.59 18.55 2.14
CA ALA A 60 23.76 17.77 1.75
C ALA A 60 24.53 17.17 2.95
N GLU A 61 24.62 17.90 4.06
CA GLU A 61 25.26 17.44 5.30
C GLU A 61 24.51 16.26 5.94
N GLN A 62 23.18 16.32 5.96
CA GLN A 62 22.34 15.24 6.50
C GLN A 62 22.38 14.03 5.56
N LEU A 63 22.31 14.25 4.25
CA LEU A 63 22.41 13.20 3.25
C LEU A 63 23.75 12.46 3.37
N ALA A 64 24.87 13.16 3.53
CA ALA A 64 26.18 12.53 3.71
C ALA A 64 26.25 11.64 4.96
N ALA A 65 25.57 12.02 6.04
CA ALA A 65 25.53 11.26 7.29
C ALA A 65 24.71 9.96 7.19
N VAL A 66 23.70 9.93 6.30
CA VAL A 66 22.80 8.76 6.17
C VAL A 66 22.94 8.01 4.86
N ARG A 67 23.76 8.47 3.92
CA ARG A 67 23.89 7.94 2.55
C ARG A 67 24.05 6.43 2.48
N ASP A 68 24.96 5.88 3.28
CA ASP A 68 25.26 4.44 3.31
C ASP A 68 24.19 3.62 4.05
N HIS A 69 23.23 4.30 4.67
CA HIS A 69 22.11 3.72 5.40
C HIS A 69 20.76 3.89 4.67
N LEU A 70 20.73 4.57 3.53
CA LEU A 70 19.51 4.75 2.73
C LEU A 70 19.18 3.47 1.97
N VAL A 71 17.97 2.95 2.20
CA VAL A 71 17.43 1.78 1.51
C VAL A 71 16.13 2.17 0.84
N ARG A 72 16.04 1.98 -0.48
CA ARG A 72 14.79 2.16 -1.23
C ARG A 72 13.96 0.90 -1.14
N VAL A 73 12.73 1.02 -0.66
CA VAL A 73 11.76 -0.07 -0.53
C VAL A 73 10.50 0.24 -1.32
N LYS A 74 9.99 -0.77 -2.02
CA LYS A 74 8.69 -0.68 -2.71
C LYS A 74 7.57 -0.92 -1.72
N ARG A 75 6.49 -0.16 -1.84
CA ARG A 75 5.34 -0.20 -0.95
C ARG A 75 4.04 -0.27 -1.71
N PHE A 76 3.03 -0.80 -1.04
CA PHE A 76 1.67 -0.81 -1.57
C PHE A 76 1.17 0.64 -1.71
N PRO A 77 0.58 1.01 -2.85
CA PRO A 77 0.25 2.41 -3.11
C PRO A 77 -0.79 2.94 -2.15
N SER A 78 -0.52 4.11 -1.56
CA SER A 78 -1.43 4.74 -0.60
C SER A 78 -2.84 4.93 -1.17
N ARG A 79 -2.93 5.37 -2.44
CA ARG A 79 -4.19 5.53 -3.18
C ARG A 79 -5.02 4.25 -3.29
N TRP A 80 -4.39 3.07 -3.22
CA TRP A 80 -5.09 1.79 -3.30
C TRP A 80 -5.63 1.35 -1.94
N LEU A 81 -5.03 1.82 -0.83
CA LEU A 81 -5.62 1.64 0.51
C LEU A 81 -6.94 2.38 0.61
N ASP A 82 -7.00 3.63 0.16
CA ASP A 82 -8.24 4.41 0.17
C ASP A 82 -9.34 3.74 -0.69
N ARG A 83 -9.00 3.22 -1.87
CA ARG A 83 -9.93 2.46 -2.72
C ARG A 83 -10.41 1.17 -2.07
N LEU A 84 -9.55 0.52 -1.28
CA LEU A 84 -9.85 -0.76 -0.64
C LEU A 84 -10.82 -0.56 0.52
N ASP A 85 -10.63 0.53 1.27
CA ASP A 85 -11.54 0.98 2.31
C ASP A 85 -12.94 1.28 1.72
N ASP A 86 -13.02 1.99 0.59
CA ASP A 86 -14.28 2.21 -0.16
C ASP A 86 -14.91 0.88 -0.63
N ALA A 87 -14.11 -0.04 -1.16
CA ALA A 87 -14.59 -1.34 -1.62
C ALA A 87 -15.21 -2.18 -0.50
N ILE A 88 -14.64 -2.14 0.71
CA ILE A 88 -15.19 -2.78 1.90
C ILE A 88 -16.50 -2.10 2.30
N ASN A 89 -16.52 -0.76 2.40
CA ASN A 89 -17.70 0.03 2.77
C ASN A 89 -18.89 -0.22 1.84
N ARG A 90 -18.64 -0.35 0.53
CA ARG A 90 -19.67 -0.62 -0.48
C ARG A 90 -20.09 -2.09 -0.55
N GLY A 91 -19.50 -2.94 0.29
CA GLY A 91 -19.80 -4.35 0.34
C GLY A 91 -19.36 -5.13 -0.89
N LEU A 92 -18.34 -4.66 -1.62
CA LEU A 92 -17.85 -5.37 -2.82
C LEU A 92 -17.31 -6.76 -2.46
N PHE A 93 -16.72 -6.90 -1.28
CA PHE A 93 -16.22 -8.16 -0.75
C PHE A 93 -17.29 -9.23 -0.54
N TRP A 94 -18.57 -8.85 -0.46
CA TRP A 94 -19.68 -9.78 -0.28
C TRP A 94 -20.35 -10.19 -1.59
N ASN A 95 -20.23 -9.36 -2.63
CA ASN A 95 -21.02 -9.47 -3.84
C ASN A 95 -20.21 -9.89 -5.07
N TYR A 96 -18.89 -9.83 -5.00
CA TYR A 96 -18.01 -10.04 -6.15
C TYR A 96 -16.90 -11.04 -5.85
N SER A 97 -16.35 -11.63 -6.91
CA SER A 97 -15.13 -12.45 -6.80
C SER A 97 -13.90 -11.56 -6.57
N ASP A 98 -12.84 -12.14 -6.03
CA ASP A 98 -11.57 -11.45 -5.81
C ASP A 98 -11.05 -10.78 -7.08
N ASP A 99 -11.17 -11.46 -8.23
CA ASP A 99 -10.69 -10.94 -9.53
C ASP A 99 -11.52 -9.74 -9.99
N GLN A 100 -12.83 -9.75 -9.78
CA GLN A 100 -13.69 -8.61 -10.10
C GLN A 100 -13.36 -7.42 -9.20
N ILE A 101 -13.13 -7.66 -7.91
CA ILE A 101 -12.72 -6.61 -6.97
C ILE A 101 -11.40 -6.01 -7.43
N VAL A 102 -10.39 -6.83 -7.76
CA VAL A 102 -9.11 -6.36 -8.29
C VAL A 102 -9.30 -5.52 -9.56
N GLN A 103 -10.15 -5.94 -10.50
CA GLN A 103 -10.43 -5.15 -11.69
C GLN A 103 -11.07 -3.79 -11.38
N PHE A 104 -12.04 -3.73 -10.46
CA PHE A 104 -12.63 -2.46 -10.02
C PHE A 104 -11.59 -1.54 -9.38
N MET A 105 -10.72 -2.11 -8.54
CA MET A 105 -9.64 -1.40 -7.87
C MET A 105 -8.63 -0.81 -8.86
N LEU A 106 -8.30 -1.53 -9.93
CA LEU A 106 -7.41 -1.06 -11.00
C LEU A 106 -8.05 0.06 -11.83
N MET A 107 -9.31 -0.09 -12.23
CA MET A 107 -10.03 0.93 -13.01
C MET A 107 -10.24 2.24 -12.24
N GLY A 108 -10.32 2.17 -10.91
CA GLY A 108 -10.60 3.32 -10.05
C GLY A 108 -12.08 3.68 -10.00
N PRO A 109 -12.45 4.68 -9.16
CA PRO A 109 -13.83 5.13 -9.04
C PRO A 109 -14.33 5.71 -10.38
N ARG A 110 -15.58 5.39 -10.72
CA ARG A 110 -16.33 6.04 -11.81
C ARG A 110 -17.13 7.21 -11.26
#